data_AF-A0A8B7C2T7-F1
#
_entry.id   AF-A0A8B7C2T7-F1
#
_cell.length_a   1.000
_cell.length_b   1.000
_cell.length_c   1.000
_cell.angle_alpha   90.00
_cell.angle_beta   90.00
_cell.angle_gamma   90.00
#
_symmetry.space_group_name_H-M   'P 1'
#
loop_
_entity.id
_entity.type
_entity.pdbx_description
1 polymer ?
#
loop_
_entity_poly.entity_id
_entity_poly.type
_entity_poly.pdbx_seq_one_letter_code
_entity_poly.pdbx_strand_id
1 'polypeptide(L)'
;MMNLSSICRRAGLKDLVLNVPVYVGASEASEGLTLIFRRWASKKTAGSTKNGRDSKPKNLGVKKFGGERVIPGNIIVRQRGTRFHPGNYVGMGKDHTLYTLKEGHVWFERHKLSGRKWVHVEPAEGHVLHPIYTNAATISGENPIC
;
A
#
# COMPACT_ATOMS: atom_id res chain seq x y z
N MET A 1 15.00 -61.51 -11.90
CA MET A 1 16.41 -61.95 -11.88
C MET A 1 17.21 -61.00 -12.77
N MET A 2 18.22 -60.34 -12.22
CA MET A 2 19.20 -59.52 -12.96
C MET A 2 20.34 -60.39 -13.48
N ASN A 3 20.87 -60.11 -14.68
CA ASN A 3 22.31 -60.18 -15.04
C ASN A 3 22.49 -59.75 -16.51
N LEU A 4 23.11 -58.60 -16.84
CA LEU A 4 24.55 -58.27 -16.82
C LEU A 4 25.42 -59.18 -17.69
N SER A 5 25.60 -58.81 -18.96
CA SER A 5 26.90 -58.91 -19.67
C SER A 5 26.79 -58.53 -21.16
N SER A 6 27.11 -57.29 -21.47
CA SER A 6 27.93 -56.96 -22.66
C SER A 6 28.44 -55.52 -22.55
N ILE A 7 28.96 -55.21 -21.35
CA ILE A 7 30.05 -54.25 -21.23
C ILE A 7 31.25 -54.87 -21.97
N CYS A 8 31.92 -54.06 -22.80
CA CYS A 8 33.19 -54.35 -23.46
C CYS A 8 33.15 -55.25 -24.70
N ARG A 9 32.91 -54.64 -25.87
CA ARG A 9 33.94 -54.75 -26.91
C ARG A 9 34.78 -53.48 -26.86
N ARG A 10 36.06 -53.66 -26.60
CA ARG A 10 37.11 -52.65 -26.57
C ARG A 10 37.36 -52.24 -28.01
N ALA A 11 36.82 -51.09 -28.45
CA ALA A 11 37.23 -50.51 -29.72
C ALA A 11 38.73 -50.21 -29.63
N GLY A 12 39.51 -50.77 -30.55
CA GLY A 12 40.95 -50.54 -30.58
C GLY A 12 41.22 -49.11 -31.01
N LEU A 13 42.35 -48.55 -30.56
CA LEU A 13 42.85 -47.25 -31.03
C LEU A 13 42.96 -47.19 -32.57
N LYS A 14 43.00 -48.35 -33.24
CA LYS A 14 43.07 -48.48 -34.70
C LYS A 14 41.73 -48.18 -35.41
N ASP A 15 40.59 -48.29 -34.74
CA ASP A 15 39.25 -48.09 -35.34
C ASP A 15 38.81 -46.61 -35.35
N LEU A 16 39.41 -45.76 -34.50
CA LEU A 16 39.16 -44.31 -34.47
C LEU A 16 40.07 -43.52 -35.40
N VAL A 17 41.14 -44.14 -35.91
CA VAL A 17 42.17 -43.45 -36.71
C VAL A 17 41.87 -43.48 -38.21
N LEU A 18 41.06 -44.42 -38.69
CA LEU A 18 40.89 -44.62 -40.14
C LEU A 18 39.54 -44.20 -40.72
N ASN A 19 38.59 -43.74 -39.91
CA ASN A 19 37.31 -43.24 -40.44
C ASN A 19 36.86 -41.95 -39.76
N VAL A 20 37.49 -40.83 -40.15
CA VAL A 20 36.81 -39.53 -40.14
C VAL A 20 36.93 -38.94 -41.54
N PRO A 21 35.89 -39.06 -42.39
CA PRO A 21 35.75 -38.17 -43.53
C PRO A 21 34.91 -36.96 -43.16
N VAL A 22 35.07 -35.91 -43.97
CA VAL A 22 34.19 -34.73 -44.13
C VAL A 22 34.43 -33.63 -43.09
N TYR A 23 35.04 -32.47 -43.40
CA TYR A 23 34.76 -31.57 -44.53
C TYR A 23 36.03 -30.94 -45.15
N VAL A 24 35.93 -30.71 -46.45
CA VAL A 24 36.89 -29.99 -47.30
C VAL A 24 36.83 -28.48 -47.04
N GLY A 25 38.00 -27.82 -47.03
CA GLY A 25 38.20 -26.56 -47.74
C GLY A 25 38.69 -25.33 -46.95
N ALA A 26 39.76 -24.73 -47.50
CA ALA A 26 40.31 -23.38 -47.26
C ALA A 26 41.12 -23.21 -45.96
N SER A 27 42.43 -23.44 -46.00
CA SER A 27 43.47 -22.47 -46.43
C SER A 27 44.02 -21.66 -45.26
N GLU A 28 45.31 -21.88 -45.03
CA GLU A 28 46.28 -20.93 -44.50
C GLU A 28 46.49 -20.82 -42.98
N ALA A 29 47.70 -21.27 -42.63
CA ALA A 29 48.69 -20.53 -41.86
C ALA A 29 48.53 -20.44 -40.34
N SER A 30 49.62 -20.88 -39.71
CA SER A 30 50.25 -20.28 -38.53
C SER A 30 49.42 -20.15 -37.25
N GLU A 31 49.94 -20.81 -36.22
CA GLU A 31 49.97 -20.29 -34.84
C GLU A 31 48.63 -19.79 -34.28
N GLY A 32 47.78 -20.72 -33.86
CA GLY A 32 46.52 -20.39 -33.18
C GLY A 32 46.45 -20.99 -31.79
N LEU A 33 46.75 -20.18 -30.76
CA LEU A 33 46.50 -20.48 -29.36
C LEU A 33 45.07 -21.03 -29.19
N THR A 34 44.92 -22.28 -28.74
CA THR A 34 43.63 -22.80 -28.28
C THR A 34 43.25 -22.07 -26.99
N LEU A 35 42.56 -20.93 -27.16
CA LEU A 35 41.96 -20.15 -26.09
C LEU A 35 40.86 -21.00 -25.43
N ILE A 36 41.24 -21.84 -24.47
CA ILE A 36 40.30 -22.32 -23.45
C ILE A 36 39.87 -21.08 -22.69
N PHE A 37 38.73 -20.50 -23.08
CA PHE A 37 38.12 -19.38 -22.39
C PHE A 37 37.58 -19.90 -21.05
N ARG A 38 38.47 -20.01 -20.06
CA ARG A 38 38.14 -20.36 -18.67
C ARG A 38 37.35 -19.19 -18.08
N ARG A 39 36.04 -19.19 -18.31
CA ARG A 39 35.14 -18.12 -17.89
C ARG A 39 34.93 -18.23 -16.39
N TRP A 40 35.70 -17.48 -15.62
CA TRP A 40 35.47 -17.32 -14.19
C TRP A 40 34.24 -16.43 -14.00
N ALA A 41 33.12 -17.01 -13.55
CA ALA A 41 32.06 -16.22 -12.92
C ALA A 41 32.45 -16.03 -11.44
N SER A 42 33.25 -15.01 -11.12
CA SER A 42 33.43 -14.59 -9.73
C SER A 42 32.17 -13.89 -9.26
N LYS A 43 31.21 -14.68 -8.80
CA LYS A 43 30.32 -14.47 -7.64
C LYS A 43 28.99 -15.16 -7.92
N LYS A 44 28.75 -16.30 -7.26
CA LYS A 44 27.46 -17.01 -7.27
C LYS A 44 26.37 -16.33 -6.42
N THR A 45 26.67 -15.19 -5.81
CA THR A 45 25.75 -14.54 -4.88
C THR A 45 25.81 -13.04 -5.07
N ALA A 46 25.02 -12.53 -6.02
CA ALA A 46 24.54 -11.16 -5.92
C ALA A 46 23.67 -11.13 -4.65
N GLY A 47 24.25 -10.68 -3.54
CA GLY A 47 23.52 -10.56 -2.28
C GLY A 47 22.30 -9.68 -2.47
N SER A 48 21.18 -10.08 -1.85
CA SER A 48 19.95 -9.27 -1.82
C SER A 48 20.29 -7.85 -1.35
N THR A 49 19.94 -6.84 -2.14
CA THR A 49 20.03 -5.44 -1.70
C THR A 49 19.07 -5.27 -0.53
N LYS A 50 19.58 -4.83 0.63
CA LYS A 50 18.75 -4.62 1.82
C LYS A 50 17.68 -3.57 1.50
N ASN A 51 16.43 -3.99 1.38
CA ASN A 51 15.28 -3.09 1.24
C ASN A 51 14.99 -2.44 2.61
N GLY A 52 15.68 -1.34 2.90
CA GLY A 52 15.54 -0.56 4.14
C GLY A 52 14.85 0.79 3.95
N ARG A 53 13.91 0.91 3.00
CA ARG A 53 13.18 2.17 2.78
C ARG A 53 11.91 2.17 3.60
N ASP A 54 11.86 3.04 4.60
CA ASP A 54 10.64 3.39 5.30
C ASP A 54 10.40 4.90 5.23
N SER A 55 9.14 5.28 5.33
CA SER A 55 8.71 6.68 5.30
C SER A 55 8.44 7.18 6.71
N LYS A 56 8.66 8.48 6.93
CA LYS A 56 8.31 9.12 8.21
C LYS A 56 6.81 8.95 8.53
N PRO A 57 6.43 8.77 9.81
CA PRO A 57 5.04 8.67 10.21
C PRO A 57 4.26 9.94 9.82
N LYS A 58 3.02 9.75 9.39
CA LYS A 58 2.14 10.84 8.90
C LYS A 58 1.14 11.34 9.94
N ASN A 59 1.17 10.79 11.16
CA ASN A 59 0.34 11.17 12.31
C ASN A 59 -1.17 11.27 12.00
N LEU A 60 -1.66 10.34 11.16
CA LEU A 60 -3.08 10.18 10.84
C LEU A 60 -3.85 9.68 12.08
N GLY A 61 -5.18 9.77 12.01
CA GLY A 61 -6.09 9.28 13.05
C GLY A 61 -6.97 10.37 13.64
N VAL A 62 -7.73 9.95 14.65
CA VAL A 62 -8.61 10.81 15.44
C VAL A 62 -7.78 11.70 16.37
N LYS A 63 -8.17 12.96 16.48
CA LYS A 63 -7.54 14.00 17.32
C LYS A 63 -8.46 14.47 18.44
N LYS A 64 -9.78 14.36 18.24
CA LYS A 64 -10.82 14.69 19.22
C LYS A 64 -11.78 13.51 19.35
N PHE A 65 -11.93 13.00 20.56
CA PHE A 65 -12.83 11.90 20.88
C PHE A 65 -14.25 12.39 21.17
N GLY A 66 -15.20 11.46 21.32
CA GLY A 66 -16.58 11.78 21.64
C GLY A 66 -16.70 12.45 23.00
N GLY A 67 -17.51 13.50 23.10
CA GLY A 67 -17.70 14.29 24.32
C GLY A 67 -16.63 15.35 24.58
N GLU A 68 -15.60 15.47 23.75
CA GLU A 68 -14.61 16.54 23.90
C GLU A 68 -15.14 17.88 23.40
N ARG A 69 -14.86 18.96 24.15
CA ARG A 69 -15.14 20.33 23.73
C ARG A 69 -14.24 20.74 22.55
N VAL A 70 -14.85 21.37 21.56
CA VAL A 70 -14.20 21.86 20.35
C VAL A 70 -14.61 23.29 20.02
N ILE A 71 -13.70 24.01 19.36
CA ILE A 71 -13.85 25.38 18.84
C ILE A 71 -13.86 25.29 17.31
N PRO A 72 -14.47 26.21 16.53
CA PRO A 72 -14.39 26.21 15.07
C PRO A 72 -12.94 26.17 14.57
N GLY A 73 -12.70 25.38 13.52
CA GLY A 73 -11.38 25.16 12.94
C GLY A 73 -10.56 24.04 13.59
N ASN A 74 -11.00 23.48 14.72
CA ASN A 74 -10.34 22.33 15.32
C ASN A 74 -10.44 21.09 14.42
N ILE A 75 -9.33 20.37 14.29
CA ILE A 75 -9.27 19.13 13.52
C ILE A 75 -9.79 17.99 14.39
N ILE A 76 -10.77 17.24 13.88
CA ILE A 76 -11.33 16.06 14.56
C ILE A 76 -10.61 14.80 14.10
N VAL A 77 -10.43 14.63 12.79
CA VAL A 77 -9.80 13.42 12.22
C VAL A 77 -8.95 13.78 11.01
N ARG A 78 -7.71 13.28 10.97
CA ARG A 78 -6.87 13.24 9.77
C ARG A 78 -6.90 11.84 9.18
N GLN A 79 -7.37 11.68 7.95
CA GLN A 79 -7.60 10.36 7.36
C GLN A 79 -7.09 10.27 5.92
N ARG A 80 -7.07 9.04 5.38
CA ARG A 80 -6.89 8.78 3.96
C ARG A 80 -8.19 8.19 3.44
N GLY A 81 -8.78 8.85 2.46
CA GLY A 81 -10.18 8.63 2.09
C GLY A 81 -11.15 8.95 3.25
N THR A 82 -12.42 8.63 3.06
CA THR A 82 -13.48 8.92 4.04
C THR A 82 -13.80 7.69 4.88
N ARG A 83 -13.03 7.43 5.95
CA ARG A 83 -13.38 6.42 6.96
C ARG A 83 -14.51 6.90 7.87
N PHE A 84 -14.50 8.20 8.13
CA PHE A 84 -15.55 8.96 8.78
C PHE A 84 -16.10 9.98 7.79
N HIS A 85 -17.42 10.10 7.76
CA HIS A 85 -18.15 11.06 6.95
C HIS A 85 -18.50 12.30 7.78
N PRO A 86 -18.56 13.48 7.15
CA PRO A 86 -18.95 14.71 7.81
C PRO A 86 -20.44 14.68 8.09
N GLY A 87 -20.82 14.95 9.32
CA GLY A 87 -22.21 15.16 9.74
C GLY A 87 -22.48 16.64 10.02
N ASN A 88 -23.29 16.89 11.04
CA ASN A 88 -23.74 18.23 11.38
C ASN A 88 -22.59 19.10 11.91
N TYR A 89 -22.49 20.33 11.40
CA TYR A 89 -21.49 21.33 11.79
C TYR A 89 -20.02 20.88 11.65
N VAL A 90 -19.76 19.97 10.71
CA VAL A 90 -18.41 19.47 10.38
C VAL A 90 -18.12 19.73 8.91
N GLY A 91 -16.98 20.35 8.63
CA GLY A 91 -16.45 20.55 7.29
C GLY A 91 -15.46 19.47 6.89
N MET A 92 -15.24 19.30 5.58
CA MET A 92 -14.24 18.40 5.01
C MET A 92 -13.22 19.19 4.19
N GLY A 93 -11.93 18.94 4.43
CA GLY A 93 -10.83 19.51 3.64
C GLY A 93 -10.50 18.69 2.38
N LYS A 94 -9.59 19.22 1.55
CA LYS A 94 -9.11 18.54 0.32
C LYS A 94 -8.51 17.15 0.59
N ASP A 95 -7.84 16.98 1.72
CA ASP A 95 -7.26 15.70 2.15
C ASP A 95 -8.23 14.84 2.97
N HIS A 96 -9.54 15.13 2.90
CA HIS A 96 -10.61 14.50 3.69
C HIS A 96 -10.43 14.65 5.21
N THR A 97 -9.63 15.61 5.66
CA THR A 97 -9.56 16.01 7.07
C THR A 97 -10.92 16.56 7.50
N LEU A 98 -11.44 16.09 8.63
CA LEU A 98 -12.66 16.61 9.23
C LEU A 98 -12.33 17.69 10.25
N TYR A 99 -13.00 18.82 10.15
CA TYR A 99 -12.83 19.97 11.05
C TYR A 99 -14.18 20.53 11.49
N THR A 100 -14.18 21.21 12.63
CA THR A 100 -15.38 21.75 13.28
C THR A 100 -15.75 23.12 12.71
N LEU A 101 -17.04 23.39 12.53
CA LEU A 101 -17.54 24.69 12.07
C LEU A 101 -18.12 25.54 13.20
N LYS A 102 -18.50 24.91 14.31
CA LYS A 102 -19.11 25.56 15.48
C LYS A 102 -18.47 25.05 16.77
N GLU A 103 -18.63 25.83 17.83
CA GLU A 103 -18.23 25.41 19.18
C GLU A 103 -19.22 24.40 19.74
N GLY A 104 -18.73 23.35 20.38
CA GLY A 104 -19.60 22.28 20.87
C GLY A 104 -18.85 21.05 21.35
N HIS A 105 -19.56 19.93 21.40
CA HIS A 105 -19.01 18.62 21.73
C HIS A 105 -19.06 17.69 20.52
N VAL A 106 -18.05 16.83 20.36
CA VAL A 106 -18.01 15.88 19.24
C VAL A 106 -18.87 14.66 19.55
N TRP A 107 -19.69 14.24 18.60
CA TRP A 107 -20.50 13.04 18.66
C TRP A 107 -20.20 12.12 17.46
N PHE A 108 -19.97 10.84 17.73
CA PHE A 108 -19.72 9.84 16.69
C PHE A 108 -20.94 8.93 16.55
N GLU A 109 -21.47 8.86 15.33
CA GLU A 109 -22.59 7.98 15.01
C GLU A 109 -22.15 6.86 14.07
N ARG A 110 -22.71 5.66 14.26
CA ARG A 110 -22.58 4.55 13.32
C ARG A 110 -23.94 4.14 12.81
N HIS A 111 -24.15 4.31 11.51
CA HIS A 111 -25.38 3.89 10.86
C HIS A 111 -25.53 2.37 10.90
N LYS A 112 -26.63 1.87 11.46
CA LYS A 112 -26.83 0.42 11.71
C LYS A 112 -26.91 -0.41 10.43
N LEU A 113 -27.61 0.09 9.41
CA LEU A 113 -27.81 -0.66 8.15
C LEU A 113 -26.58 -0.60 7.23
N SER A 114 -26.12 0.61 6.89
CA SER A 114 -24.97 0.80 6.01
C SER A 114 -23.59 0.57 6.67
N GLY A 115 -23.49 0.59 8.00
CA GLY A 115 -22.21 0.50 8.72
C GLY A 115 -21.32 1.74 8.61
N ARG A 116 -21.74 2.78 7.88
CA ARG A 116 -21.01 4.05 7.72
C ARG A 116 -20.94 4.81 9.05
N LYS A 117 -19.79 5.46 9.28
CA LYS A 117 -19.53 6.25 10.48
C LYS A 117 -19.57 7.73 10.16
N TRP A 118 -20.28 8.48 10.98
CA TRP A 118 -20.49 9.90 10.84
C TRP A 118 -19.97 10.63 12.06
N VAL A 119 -19.56 11.87 11.85
CA VAL A 119 -19.04 12.75 12.91
C VAL A 119 -19.87 14.01 12.91
N HIS A 120 -20.50 14.25 14.05
CA HIS A 120 -21.35 15.41 14.30
C HIS A 120 -20.71 16.26 15.39
N VAL A 121 -21.02 17.54 15.39
CA VAL A 121 -20.75 18.43 16.52
C VAL A 121 -22.08 18.88 17.07
N GLU A 122 -22.29 18.68 18.36
CA GLU A 122 -23.43 19.20 19.10
C GLU A 122 -23.08 20.61 19.61
N PRO A 123 -23.70 21.67 19.07
CA PRO A 123 -23.33 23.03 19.43
C PRO A 123 -23.75 23.37 20.87
N ALA A 124 -22.87 24.03 21.62
CA ALA A 124 -23.18 24.45 23.00
C ALA A 124 -24.23 25.56 23.06
N GLU A 125 -24.31 26.39 22.02
CA GLU A 125 -25.26 27.50 21.88
C GLU A 125 -26.64 27.06 21.35
N GLY A 126 -26.84 25.75 21.13
CA GLY A 126 -28.05 25.20 20.51
C GLY A 126 -28.05 25.29 18.97
N HIS A 127 -29.14 24.80 18.36
CA HIS A 127 -29.28 24.81 16.91
C HIS A 127 -29.79 26.16 16.41
N VAL A 128 -29.08 26.75 15.44
CA VAL A 128 -29.57 27.98 14.78
C VAL A 128 -30.72 27.59 13.84
N LEU A 129 -31.95 27.92 14.22
CA LEU A 129 -33.11 27.77 13.35
C LEU A 129 -33.07 28.82 12.24
N HIS A 130 -33.49 28.44 11.02
CA HIS A 130 -33.65 29.39 9.92
C HIS A 130 -34.73 30.43 10.31
N PRO A 131 -34.59 31.73 9.94
CA PRO A 131 -35.50 32.81 10.35
C PRO A 131 -36.99 32.62 10.00
N ILE A 132 -37.32 31.69 9.10
CA ILE A 132 -38.71 31.33 8.80
C ILE A 132 -39.35 30.56 9.98
N TYR A 133 -38.55 29.90 10.83
CA TYR A 133 -38.98 29.08 11.97
C TYR A 133 -38.62 29.69 13.32
N THR A 134 -37.92 30.82 13.38
CA THR A 134 -37.50 31.48 14.63
C THR A 134 -38.67 32.00 15.45
N ASN A 135 -39.76 32.40 14.79
CA ASN A 135 -40.94 32.98 15.44
C ASN A 135 -41.68 31.97 16.33
N ALA A 136 -41.49 30.66 16.13
CA ALA A 136 -42.11 29.62 16.96
C ALA A 136 -41.34 29.38 18.28
N ALA A 137 -40.01 29.52 18.26
CA ALA A 137 -39.15 29.20 19.42
C ALA A 137 -39.07 30.33 20.46
N THR A 138 -39.29 31.59 20.06
CA THR A 138 -39.27 32.74 20.99
C THR A 138 -40.53 32.81 21.86
N ILE A 139 -41.60 32.09 21.52
CA ILE A 139 -42.90 32.14 22.19
C ILE A 139 -42.99 31.14 23.36
N SER A 140 -42.13 30.12 23.43
CA SER A 140 -42.25 29.04 24.43
C SER A 140 -41.25 29.07 25.59
N GLY A 141 -40.25 29.96 25.63
CA GLY A 141 -39.37 30.12 26.80
C GLY A 141 -38.61 28.85 27.26
N GLU A 142 -38.61 27.80 26.45
CA GLU A 142 -37.95 26.53 26.73
C GLU A 142 -37.03 26.24 25.55
N ASN A 143 -35.72 26.12 25.84
CA ASN A 143 -34.75 25.64 24.89
C ASN A 143 -35.22 24.28 24.37
N PRO A 144 -35.30 24.04 23.04
CA PRO A 144 -35.66 22.73 22.53
C PRO A 144 -34.53 21.76 22.84
N ILE A 145 -34.67 21.08 23.98
CA ILE A 145 -33.92 19.88 24.35
C ILE A 145 -34.29 18.84 23.31
N CYS A 146 -33.29 18.40 22.54
CA CYS A 146 -33.33 17.12 21.85
C CYS A 146 -32.96 16.02 22.85
#